data_AF-A0A934W1F6-F1
#
_entry.id   AF-A0A934W1F6-F1
#
_cell.length_a   1.000
_cell.length_b   1.000
_cell.length_c   1.000
_cell.angle_alpha   90.00
_cell.angle_beta   90.00
_cell.angle_gamma   90.00
#
_symmetry.space_group_name_H-M   'P 1'
#
loop_
_entity.id
_entity.type
_entity.pdbx_description
1 polymer ?
#
loop_
_entity_poly.entity_id
_entity_poly.type
_entity_poly.pdbx_seq_one_letter_code
_entity_poly.pdbx_strand_id
1 'polypeptide(L)'
;MTSPDNTPPAQTPRVQTPAGWYPDYTGEPRMRWWDGTAWSDHVTEPSAPAAMPPAPATPARNTVPATTPANNVFIWILVLLPVITLALSLTVNYAAIGRSALQDARLGESGSAMGFGVGGGATLAISLLGWLVDAAVIVLAYFDNRRLKATGFERPFPWPWAFFTLISSVGVLVYVIGRTVIVKRRSGRGLAPMIVAIALAALGLILGGVAFVQIVSPMFDQFGSGDFINS
;
A
#
# COMPACT_ATOMS: atom_id res chain seq x y z
N MET A 1 37.75 16.87 -59.15
CA MET A 1 36.69 15.88 -59.47
C MET A 1 36.78 14.77 -58.43
N THR A 2 35.63 14.41 -57.88
CA THR A 2 35.36 13.61 -56.66
C THR A 2 36.21 12.36 -56.45
N SER A 3 36.78 12.20 -55.25
CA SER A 3 37.37 10.95 -54.74
C SER A 3 36.24 10.01 -54.27
N PRO A 4 36.14 8.76 -54.74
CA PRO A 4 35.23 7.79 -54.16
C PRO A 4 35.83 7.17 -52.89
N ASP A 5 35.06 7.24 -51.81
CA ASP A 5 35.26 6.54 -50.54
C ASP A 5 35.39 5.02 -50.77
N ASN A 6 36.58 4.47 -50.53
CA ASN A 6 36.82 3.02 -50.47
C ASN A 6 36.96 2.59 -49.02
N THR A 7 35.87 2.65 -48.26
CA THR A 7 35.80 2.01 -46.94
C THR A 7 35.45 0.53 -47.15
N PRO A 8 36.27 -0.44 -46.72
CA PRO A 8 35.92 -1.86 -46.82
C PRO A 8 34.65 -2.16 -46.00
N PRO A 9 33.72 -3.00 -46.49
CA PRO A 9 32.55 -3.39 -45.71
C PRO A 9 32.98 -4.12 -44.44
N ALA A 10 32.36 -3.76 -43.32
CA ALA A 10 32.58 -4.38 -42.02
C ALA A 10 32.39 -5.90 -42.09
N GLN A 11 33.41 -6.65 -41.67
CA GLN A 11 33.35 -8.10 -41.58
C GLN A 11 32.37 -8.48 -40.46
N THR A 12 31.21 -9.04 -40.82
CA THR A 12 30.26 -9.60 -39.85
C THR A 12 30.95 -10.72 -39.07
N PRO A 13 30.95 -10.73 -37.73
CA PRO A 13 31.54 -11.81 -36.96
C PRO A 13 30.86 -13.13 -37.34
N ARG A 14 31.59 -14.07 -37.94
CA ARG A 14 31.09 -15.43 -38.14
C ARG A 14 30.96 -16.06 -36.76
N VAL A 15 29.73 -16.31 -36.32
CA VAL A 15 29.44 -17.10 -35.12
C VAL A 15 29.95 -18.52 -35.41
N GLN A 16 31.16 -18.83 -34.96
CA GLN A 16 31.67 -20.20 -34.99
C GLN A 16 31.05 -20.93 -33.81
N THR A 17 30.34 -22.02 -34.09
CA THR A 17 29.82 -22.91 -33.06
C THR A 17 30.99 -23.44 -32.23
N PRO A 18 31.06 -23.16 -30.91
CA PRO A 18 32.16 -23.62 -30.08
C PRO A 18 32.25 -25.14 -30.05
N ALA A 19 33.47 -25.66 -29.91
CA ALA A 19 33.69 -27.10 -29.74
C ALA A 19 32.98 -27.61 -28.47
N GLY A 20 32.26 -28.72 -28.57
CA GLY A 20 31.39 -29.20 -27.50
C GLY A 20 30.59 -30.45 -27.86
N TRP A 21 29.90 -31.00 -26.86
CA TRP A 21 28.95 -32.10 -27.03
C TRP A 21 27.58 -31.56 -27.45
N TYR A 22 27.03 -32.11 -28.53
CA TYR A 22 25.71 -31.72 -29.03
C TYR A 22 24.88 -32.97 -29.37
N PRO A 23 23.54 -32.85 -29.42
CA PRO A 23 22.66 -33.96 -29.75
C PRO A 23 22.91 -34.49 -31.16
N ASP A 24 23.00 -35.82 -31.32
CA ASP A 24 23.03 -36.46 -32.62
C ASP A 24 21.60 -36.58 -33.18
N TYR A 25 21.36 -36.04 -34.38
CA TYR A 25 20.04 -36.03 -35.02
C TYR A 25 19.75 -37.29 -35.83
N THR A 26 20.64 -38.29 -35.82
CA THR A 26 20.49 -39.55 -36.58
C THR A 26 19.50 -40.55 -35.96
N GLY A 27 18.81 -40.19 -34.87
CA GLY A 27 17.62 -40.90 -34.37
C GLY A 27 17.82 -41.68 -33.07
N GLU A 28 19.05 -41.80 -32.57
CA GLU A 28 19.35 -42.36 -31.26
C GLU A 28 19.68 -41.24 -30.26
N PRO A 29 19.26 -41.33 -28.97
CA PRO A 29 19.50 -40.31 -27.96
C PRO A 29 20.97 -40.35 -27.52
N ARG A 30 21.89 -39.94 -28.40
CA ARG A 30 23.34 -39.90 -28.15
C ARG A 30 23.85 -38.48 -28.34
N MET A 31 24.97 -38.16 -27.69
CA MET A 31 25.68 -36.90 -27.90
C MET A 31 26.92 -37.16 -28.75
N ARG A 32 27.17 -36.31 -29.76
CA ARG A 32 28.36 -36.36 -30.63
C ARG A 32 29.21 -35.10 -30.40
N TRP A 33 30.53 -35.25 -30.44
CA TRP A 33 31.44 -34.13 -30.23
C TRP A 33 31.69 -33.34 -31.53
N TRP A 34 31.52 -32.03 -31.47
CA TRP A 34 31.89 -31.05 -32.51
C TRP A 34 33.24 -30.41 -32.16
N ASP A 35 34.19 -30.40 -33.09
CA ASP A 35 35.54 -29.86 -32.86
C ASP A 35 35.71 -28.36 -33.20
N GLY A 36 34.63 -27.72 -33.65
CA GLY A 36 34.64 -26.34 -34.17
C GLY A 36 34.56 -26.26 -35.69
N THR A 37 34.89 -27.34 -36.40
CA THR A 37 34.93 -27.42 -37.87
C THR A 37 34.19 -28.63 -38.45
N ALA A 38 34.17 -29.76 -37.75
CA ALA A 38 33.51 -30.99 -38.14
C ALA A 38 33.01 -31.79 -36.91
N TRP A 39 32.07 -32.71 -37.17
CA TRP A 39 31.64 -33.70 -36.19
C TRP A 39 32.68 -34.81 -36.11
N SER A 40 33.18 -35.09 -34.91
CA SER A 40 34.10 -36.21 -34.68
C SER A 40 33.34 -37.52 -34.42
N ASP A 41 33.99 -38.66 -34.56
CA ASP A 41 33.38 -39.98 -34.30
C ASP A 41 33.23 -40.31 -32.80
N HIS A 42 33.58 -39.37 -31.91
CA HIS A 42 33.33 -39.51 -30.49
C HIS A 42 31.84 -39.33 -30.21
N VAL A 43 31.21 -40.44 -29.82
CA VAL A 43 29.81 -40.49 -29.39
C VAL A 43 29.79 -40.95 -27.94
N THR A 44 29.01 -40.28 -27.12
CA THR A 44 28.76 -40.71 -25.73
C THR A 44 27.27 -40.98 -25.54
N GLU A 45 26.95 -42.05 -24.84
CA GLU A 45 25.59 -42.26 -24.34
C GLU A 45 25.32 -41.24 -23.23
N PRO A 46 24.07 -40.78 -23.05
CA PRO A 46 23.73 -39.92 -21.93
C PRO A 46 24.03 -40.70 -20.64
N SER A 47 25.18 -40.43 -20.04
CA SER A 47 25.46 -40.88 -18.68
C SER A 47 24.28 -40.40 -17.84
N ALA A 48 23.62 -41.32 -17.12
CA ALA A 48 22.46 -41.03 -16.29
C ALA A 48 22.69 -39.71 -15.55
N PRO A 49 21.76 -38.74 -15.60
CA PRO A 49 22.04 -37.37 -15.22
C PRO A 49 22.71 -37.36 -13.85
N ALA A 50 23.95 -36.85 -13.81
CA ALA A 50 24.62 -36.52 -12.56
C ALA A 50 23.58 -35.75 -11.74
N ALA A 51 23.29 -36.23 -10.53
CA ALA A 51 22.22 -35.71 -9.69
C ALA A 51 22.22 -34.18 -9.78
N MET A 52 21.20 -33.63 -10.42
CA MET A 52 21.02 -32.20 -10.59
C MET A 52 21.21 -31.58 -9.19
N PRO A 53 21.99 -30.49 -9.04
CA PRO A 53 22.06 -29.79 -7.76
C PRO A 53 20.64 -29.63 -7.26
N PRO A 54 20.32 -29.96 -6.00
CA PRO A 54 18.94 -29.90 -5.52
C PRO A 54 18.39 -28.54 -5.92
N ALA A 55 17.32 -28.55 -6.71
CA ALA A 55 16.63 -27.33 -7.10
C ALA A 55 16.44 -26.50 -5.82
N PRO A 56 16.71 -25.18 -5.83
CA PRO A 56 16.64 -24.37 -4.62
C PRO A 56 15.32 -24.68 -3.93
N ALA A 57 15.41 -25.28 -2.73
CA ALA A 57 14.25 -25.73 -1.99
C ALA A 57 13.26 -24.58 -1.96
N THR A 58 12.07 -24.77 -2.55
CA THR A 58 11.03 -23.76 -2.44
C THR A 58 10.86 -23.53 -0.95
N PRO A 59 11.12 -22.31 -0.42
CA PRO A 59 11.16 -22.11 1.02
C PRO A 59 9.87 -22.65 1.58
N ALA A 60 9.97 -23.63 2.49
CA ALA A 60 8.82 -24.23 3.14
C ALA A 60 7.92 -23.08 3.57
N ARG A 61 6.69 -23.05 3.05
CA ARG A 61 5.78 -21.95 3.28
C ARG A 61 5.50 -22.00 4.79
N ASN A 62 6.11 -21.10 5.59
CA ASN A 62 5.87 -21.03 7.03
C ASN A 62 4.38 -20.79 7.25
N THR A 63 3.66 -21.89 7.40
CA THR A 63 2.21 -21.99 7.50
C THR A 63 1.92 -22.24 8.95
N VAL A 64 1.01 -21.44 9.49
CA VAL A 64 0.51 -21.64 10.86
C VAL A 64 -0.67 -22.61 10.79
N PRO A 65 -0.92 -23.39 11.86
CA PRO A 65 -2.10 -24.24 11.95
C PRO A 65 -3.37 -23.47 11.58
N ALA A 66 -4.29 -24.10 10.84
CA ALA A 66 -5.54 -23.46 10.41
C ALA A 66 -6.45 -23.05 11.58
N THR A 67 -6.20 -23.59 12.78
CA THR A 67 -6.87 -23.28 14.04
C THR A 67 -6.33 -22.03 14.73
N THR A 68 -5.19 -21.49 14.29
CA THR A 68 -4.60 -20.28 14.90
C THR A 68 -5.54 -19.08 14.70
N PRO A 69 -5.93 -18.37 15.78
CA PRO A 69 -6.85 -17.25 15.68
C PRO A 69 -6.22 -16.09 14.89
N ALA A 70 -6.64 -15.94 13.63
CA ALA A 70 -6.18 -14.93 12.69
C ALA A 70 -6.66 -13.49 13.02
N ASN A 71 -7.75 -13.36 13.78
CA ASN A 71 -8.35 -12.10 14.19
C ASN A 71 -8.24 -11.94 15.71
N ASN A 72 -8.01 -10.72 16.16
CA ASN A 72 -7.97 -10.36 17.57
C ASN A 72 -8.79 -9.08 17.82
N VAL A 73 -8.89 -8.65 19.07
CA VAL A 73 -9.67 -7.45 19.43
C VAL A 73 -9.05 -6.15 18.90
N PHE A 74 -7.72 -6.05 18.87
CA PHE A 74 -7.01 -4.82 18.46
C PHE A 74 -7.29 -4.45 17.01
N ILE A 75 -7.35 -5.45 16.13
CA ILE A 75 -7.72 -5.18 14.73
C ILE A 75 -9.16 -4.67 14.60
N TRP A 76 -10.10 -5.21 15.37
CA TRP A 76 -11.48 -4.73 15.32
C TRP A 76 -11.62 -3.31 15.86
N ILE A 77 -10.90 -2.98 16.93
CA ILE A 77 -10.82 -1.59 17.43
C ILE A 77 -10.22 -0.69 16.34
N LEU A 78 -9.11 -1.09 15.71
CA LEU A 78 -8.49 -0.35 14.60
C LEU A 78 -9.46 -0.07 13.44
N VAL A 79 -10.28 -1.05 13.08
CA VAL A 79 -11.24 -0.94 11.97
C VAL A 79 -12.46 -0.07 12.35
N LEU A 80 -12.91 -0.14 13.61
CA LEU A 80 -14.09 0.57 14.07
C LEU A 80 -13.79 2.00 14.56
N LEU A 81 -12.56 2.27 15.01
CA LEU A 81 -12.17 3.57 15.56
C LEU A 81 -12.45 4.74 14.60
N PRO A 82 -12.13 4.67 13.29
CA PRO A 82 -12.45 5.74 12.35
C PRO A 82 -13.96 6.00 12.23
N VAL A 83 -14.79 4.95 12.35
CA VAL A 83 -16.24 5.07 12.29
C VAL A 83 -16.79 5.72 13.55
N ILE A 84 -16.24 5.39 14.71
CA ILE A 84 -16.61 6.03 15.98
C ILE A 84 -16.28 7.52 15.89
N THR A 85 -15.06 7.86 15.45
CA THR A 85 -14.66 9.27 15.24
C THR A 85 -15.58 9.97 14.24
N LEU A 86 -15.92 9.31 13.13
CA LEU A 86 -16.84 9.86 12.12
C LEU A 86 -18.25 10.06 12.67
N ALA A 87 -18.79 9.09 13.41
CA ALA A 87 -20.12 9.20 14.01
C ALA A 87 -20.20 10.34 15.03
N LEU A 88 -19.16 10.54 15.84
CA LEU A 88 -19.06 11.66 16.75
C LEU A 88 -18.95 13.00 15.99
N SER A 89 -18.20 13.02 14.88
CA SER A 89 -18.07 14.18 14.00
C SER A 89 -19.41 14.63 13.41
N LEU A 90 -20.32 13.70 13.07
CA LEU A 90 -21.66 14.04 12.56
C LEU A 90 -22.54 14.80 13.57
N THR A 91 -22.21 14.77 14.87
CA THR A 91 -22.94 15.54 15.89
C THR A 91 -22.53 17.02 15.94
N VAL A 92 -21.43 17.38 15.25
CA VAL A 92 -20.89 18.73 15.21
C VAL A 92 -21.62 19.56 14.15
N ASN A 93 -22.12 20.74 14.52
CA ASN A 93 -22.73 21.67 13.57
C ASN A 93 -21.65 22.50 12.85
N TYR A 94 -21.09 21.92 11.78
CA TYR A 94 -20.05 22.55 10.98
C TYR A 94 -20.47 23.88 10.35
N ALA A 95 -21.73 24.03 9.96
CA ALA A 95 -22.24 25.28 9.41
C ALA A 95 -22.25 26.42 10.44
N ALA A 96 -22.56 26.11 11.71
CA ALA A 96 -22.48 27.09 12.78
C ALA A 96 -21.04 27.56 13.02
N ILE A 97 -20.08 26.63 13.04
CA ILE A 97 -18.64 26.93 13.18
C ILE A 97 -18.15 27.82 12.01
N GLY A 98 -18.55 27.50 10.78
CA GLY A 98 -18.20 28.30 9.61
C GLY A 98 -18.74 29.73 9.67
N ARG A 99 -20.00 29.90 10.11
CA ARG A 99 -20.61 31.23 10.26
C ARG A 99 -19.95 32.07 11.35
N SER A 100 -19.63 31.48 12.50
CA SER A 100 -18.94 32.20 13.58
C SER A 100 -17.54 32.63 13.16
N ALA A 101 -16.78 31.75 12.50
CA ALA A 101 -15.43 32.06 12.03
C ALA A 101 -15.43 33.22 11.01
N LEU A 102 -16.41 33.25 10.11
CA LEU A 102 -16.55 34.34 9.14
C LEU A 102 -16.95 35.67 9.81
N GLN A 103 -17.84 35.63 10.80
CA GLN A 103 -18.25 36.82 11.54
C GLN A 103 -17.07 37.43 12.29
N ASP A 104 -16.27 36.60 12.96
CA ASP A 104 -15.05 37.03 13.67
C ASP A 104 -14.03 37.64 12.69
N ALA A 105 -13.85 37.03 11.52
CA ALA A 105 -12.95 37.54 10.48
C ALA A 105 -13.41 38.91 9.93
N ARG A 106 -14.72 39.13 9.77
CA ARG A 106 -15.28 40.41 9.29
C ARG A 106 -15.12 41.55 10.30
N LEU A 107 -15.18 41.23 11.59
CA LEU A 107 -15.05 42.22 12.66
C LEU A 107 -13.61 42.66 12.89
N GLY A 108 -12.63 42.06 12.19
CA GLY A 108 -11.21 42.43 12.32
C GLY A 108 -10.64 42.08 13.70
N GLU A 109 -11.37 41.29 14.50
CA GLU A 109 -10.91 40.75 15.78
C GLU A 109 -9.86 39.66 15.54
N SER A 110 -8.70 40.08 15.04
CA SER A 110 -7.56 39.23 14.69
C SER A 110 -6.98 38.45 15.88
N GLY A 111 -7.41 38.75 17.11
CA GLY A 111 -7.14 37.94 18.31
C GLY A 111 -7.88 36.60 18.35
N SER A 112 -9.04 36.47 17.69
CA SER A 112 -9.74 35.19 17.52
C SER A 112 -9.19 34.39 16.33
N ALA A 113 -8.53 35.04 15.36
CA ALA A 113 -7.91 34.43 14.19
C ALA A 113 -6.72 33.50 14.50
N MET A 114 -6.05 33.67 15.65
CA MET A 114 -5.07 32.70 16.18
C MET A 114 -5.70 31.53 16.94
N GLY A 115 -7.03 31.47 17.06
CA GLY A 115 -7.72 30.31 17.62
C GLY A 115 -7.62 30.18 19.14
N PHE A 116 -7.63 31.27 19.91
CA PHE A 116 -7.68 31.23 21.38
C PHE A 116 -8.99 31.75 22.01
N GLY A 117 -9.98 32.19 21.22
CA GLY A 117 -11.34 32.48 21.71
C GLY A 117 -12.13 31.21 22.05
N VAL A 118 -13.41 31.33 22.44
CA VAL A 118 -14.27 30.17 22.80
C VAL A 118 -14.31 29.10 21.68
N GLY A 119 -14.35 29.51 20.40
CA GLY A 119 -14.23 28.60 19.25
C GLY A 119 -12.81 28.06 19.02
N GLY A 120 -11.81 28.82 19.45
CA GLY A 120 -10.40 28.48 19.35
C GLY A 120 -9.96 27.36 20.29
N GLY A 121 -10.32 27.46 21.58
CA GLY A 121 -10.07 26.39 22.56
C GLY A 121 -10.73 25.07 22.17
N ALA A 122 -11.97 25.12 21.64
CA ALA A 122 -12.66 23.94 21.12
C ALA A 122 -11.94 23.35 19.90
N THR A 123 -11.45 24.19 18.99
CA THR A 123 -10.67 23.76 17.82
C THR A 123 -9.38 23.06 18.25
N LEU A 124 -8.62 23.66 19.18
CA LEU A 124 -7.41 23.05 19.74
C LEU A 124 -7.72 21.70 20.42
N ALA A 125 -8.79 21.62 21.20
CA ALA A 125 -9.21 20.37 21.85
C ALA A 125 -9.55 19.28 20.82
N ILE A 126 -10.25 19.62 19.73
CA ILE A 126 -10.57 18.69 18.63
C ILE A 126 -9.29 18.25 17.91
N SER A 127 -8.37 19.17 17.64
CA SER A 127 -7.08 18.84 17.02
C SER A 127 -6.25 17.90 17.89
N LEU A 128 -6.14 18.18 19.19
CA LEU A 128 -5.45 17.31 20.16
C LEU A 128 -6.11 15.94 20.25
N LEU A 129 -7.45 15.87 20.24
CA LEU A 129 -8.18 14.61 20.20
C LEU A 129 -7.84 13.80 18.94
N GLY A 130 -7.71 14.45 17.78
CA GLY A 130 -7.26 13.82 16.54
C GLY A 130 -5.88 13.19 16.69
N TRP A 131 -4.90 13.94 17.21
CA TRP A 131 -3.56 13.42 17.49
C TRP A 131 -3.56 12.24 18.47
N LEU A 132 -4.42 12.28 19.49
CA LEU A 132 -4.58 11.16 20.43
C LEU A 132 -5.18 9.93 19.77
N VAL A 133 -6.14 10.10 18.85
CA VAL A 133 -6.72 9.01 18.05
C VAL A 133 -5.64 8.37 17.16
N ASP A 134 -4.82 9.18 16.48
CA ASP A 134 -3.70 8.67 15.67
C ASP A 134 -2.65 7.94 16.51
N ALA A 135 -2.31 8.48 17.69
CA ALA A 135 -1.43 7.80 18.63
C ALA A 135 -2.03 6.45 19.08
N ALA A 136 -3.34 6.41 19.35
CA ALA A 136 -4.03 5.19 19.70
C ALA A 136 -4.01 4.16 18.55
N VAL A 137 -4.17 4.58 17.30
CA VAL A 137 -4.01 3.72 16.11
C VAL A 137 -2.64 3.06 16.08
N ILE A 138 -1.58 3.84 16.27
CA ILE A 138 -0.19 3.34 16.26
C ILE A 138 0.03 2.34 17.41
N VAL A 139 -0.45 2.65 18.60
CA VAL A 139 -0.36 1.77 19.79
C VAL A 139 -1.15 0.47 19.58
N LEU A 140 -2.35 0.54 19.02
CA LEU A 140 -3.16 -0.64 18.70
C LEU A 140 -2.47 -1.52 17.66
N ALA A 141 -1.86 -0.93 16.63
CA ALA A 141 -1.09 -1.66 15.63
C ALA A 141 0.13 -2.36 16.25
N TYR A 142 0.80 -1.72 17.21
CA TYR A 142 1.87 -2.35 17.98
C TYR A 142 1.37 -3.57 18.77
N PHE A 143 0.24 -3.46 19.48
CA PHE A 143 -0.32 -4.58 20.24
C PHE A 143 -0.83 -5.72 19.36
N ASP A 144 -1.48 -5.41 18.23
CA ASP A 144 -1.87 -6.39 17.21
C ASP A 144 -0.65 -7.16 16.69
N ASN A 145 0.42 -6.45 16.30
CA ASN A 145 1.68 -7.05 15.86
C ASN A 145 2.29 -7.98 16.91
N ARG A 146 2.32 -7.53 18.18
CA ARG A 146 2.86 -8.30 19.29
C ARG A 146 2.05 -9.58 19.54
N ARG A 147 0.72 -9.50 19.41
CA ARG A 147 -0.19 -10.63 19.54
C ARG A 147 -0.04 -11.63 18.40
N LEU A 148 0.15 -11.16 17.16
CA LEU A 148 0.45 -12.03 16.02
C LEU A 148 1.75 -12.82 16.24
N LYS A 149 2.82 -12.17 16.73
CA LYS A 149 4.06 -12.86 17.08
C LYS A 149 3.83 -13.95 18.14
N ALA A 150 3.07 -13.63 19.19
CA ALA A 150 2.74 -14.58 20.25
C ALA A 150 1.94 -15.80 19.74
N THR A 151 1.15 -15.64 18.66
CA THR A 151 0.39 -16.73 18.03
C THR A 151 1.19 -17.56 17.01
N GLY A 152 2.50 -17.30 16.84
CA GLY A 152 3.36 -18.08 15.94
C GLY A 152 3.58 -17.47 14.55
N PHE A 153 3.10 -16.24 14.29
CA PHE A 153 3.49 -15.53 13.08
C PHE A 153 4.90 -14.95 13.24
N GLU A 154 5.93 -15.63 12.74
CA GLU A 154 7.33 -15.24 12.89
C GLU A 154 7.69 -13.86 12.31
N ARG A 155 7.02 -13.47 11.22
CA ARG A 155 7.27 -12.21 10.49
C ARG A 155 5.94 -11.56 10.10
N PRO A 156 5.19 -11.00 11.06
CA PRO A 156 3.96 -10.29 10.76
C PRO A 156 4.27 -8.96 10.06
N PHE A 157 3.22 -8.31 9.54
CA PHE A 157 3.37 -7.01 8.90
C PHE A 157 3.93 -5.98 9.90
N PRO A 158 4.97 -5.20 9.55
CA PRO A 158 5.56 -4.26 10.49
C PRO A 158 4.55 -3.19 10.96
N TRP A 159 4.41 -3.01 12.27
CA TRP A 159 3.54 -1.99 12.85
C TRP A 159 3.89 -0.54 12.46
N PRO A 160 5.15 -0.14 12.15
CA PRO A 160 5.45 1.24 11.76
C PRO A 160 4.70 1.72 10.50
N TRP A 161 4.18 0.82 9.67
CA TRP A 161 3.30 1.21 8.57
C TRP A 161 2.00 1.90 9.05
N ALA A 162 1.63 1.78 10.32
CA ALA A 162 0.53 2.53 10.90
C ALA A 162 0.79 4.05 10.98
N PHE A 163 2.05 4.51 10.91
CA PHE A 163 2.39 5.94 10.87
C PHE A 163 1.79 6.68 9.67
N PHE A 164 1.36 5.97 8.62
CA PHE A 164 0.64 6.58 7.50
C PHE A 164 -0.66 7.29 7.94
N THR A 165 -1.23 6.94 9.10
CA THR A 165 -2.38 7.66 9.69
C THR A 165 -2.09 9.15 9.91
N LEU A 166 -0.83 9.50 10.19
CA LEU A 166 -0.41 10.90 10.43
C LEU A 166 -0.38 11.75 9.15
N ILE A 167 -0.33 11.10 7.98
CA ILE A 167 -0.18 11.77 6.68
C ILE A 167 -1.48 11.72 5.89
N SER A 168 -2.28 10.67 6.08
CA SER A 168 -3.50 10.43 5.32
C SER A 168 -4.57 9.77 6.18
N SER A 169 -5.82 10.22 6.03
CA SER A 169 -6.98 9.66 6.73
C SER A 169 -7.22 8.17 6.40
N VAL A 170 -6.77 7.70 5.23
CA VAL A 170 -6.82 6.29 4.84
C VAL A 170 -5.57 5.50 5.25
N GLY A 171 -4.62 6.11 5.95
CA GLY A 171 -3.36 5.50 6.35
C GLY A 171 -3.54 4.23 7.19
N VAL A 172 -4.60 4.15 7.99
CA VAL A 172 -4.93 2.94 8.77
C VAL A 172 -5.13 1.70 7.86
N LEU A 173 -5.61 1.89 6.63
CA LEU A 173 -5.83 0.81 5.66
C LEU A 173 -4.52 0.14 5.25
N VAL A 174 -3.42 0.89 5.18
CA VAL A 174 -2.11 0.34 4.80
C VAL A 174 -1.72 -0.78 5.77
N TYR A 175 -1.90 -0.54 7.07
CA TYR A 175 -1.66 -1.54 8.09
C TYR A 175 -2.65 -2.72 8.01
N VAL A 176 -3.95 -2.42 7.92
CA VAL A 176 -5.01 -3.45 7.90
C VAL A 176 -4.86 -4.39 6.69
N ILE A 177 -4.60 -3.84 5.51
CA ILE A 177 -4.39 -4.60 4.26
C ILE A 177 -3.10 -5.41 4.38
N GLY A 178 -1.99 -4.78 4.76
CA GLY A 178 -0.68 -5.43 4.91
C GLY A 178 -0.72 -6.64 5.84
N ARG A 179 -1.33 -6.52 7.03
CA ARG A 179 -1.48 -7.67 7.94
C ARG A 179 -2.37 -8.75 7.35
N THR A 180 -3.44 -8.38 6.66
CA THR A 180 -4.44 -9.34 6.17
C THR A 180 -3.84 -10.20 5.06
N VAL A 181 -3.04 -9.63 4.16
CA VAL A 181 -2.33 -10.38 3.11
C VAL A 181 -1.39 -11.42 3.73
N ILE A 182 -0.59 -11.04 4.74
CA ILE A 182 0.34 -11.95 5.41
C ILE A 182 -0.41 -13.06 6.14
N VAL A 183 -1.46 -12.71 6.89
CA VAL A 183 -2.27 -13.67 7.64
C VAL A 183 -2.99 -14.64 6.70
N LYS A 184 -3.59 -14.15 5.61
CA LYS A 184 -4.23 -14.97 4.59
C LYS A 184 -3.24 -15.91 3.92
N ARG A 185 -2.05 -15.44 3.58
CA ARG A 185 -1.01 -16.26 2.93
C ARG A 185 -0.50 -17.40 3.82
N ARG A 186 -0.51 -17.24 5.15
CA ARG A 186 0.05 -18.21 6.11
C ARG A 186 -0.97 -19.08 6.82
N SER A 187 -2.19 -18.59 7.02
CA SER A 187 -3.27 -19.30 7.73
C SER A 187 -4.47 -19.65 6.84
N GLY A 188 -4.56 -19.08 5.63
CA GLY A 188 -5.73 -19.20 4.76
C GLY A 188 -6.95 -18.37 5.22
N ARG A 189 -6.88 -17.66 6.35
CA ARG A 189 -8.02 -16.93 6.97
C ARG A 189 -7.71 -15.44 7.18
N GLY A 190 -8.67 -14.69 7.72
CA GLY A 190 -8.46 -13.31 8.18
C GLY A 190 -8.89 -12.20 7.24
N LEU A 191 -9.70 -12.48 6.21
CA LEU A 191 -10.18 -11.47 5.25
C LEU A 191 -11.19 -10.48 5.83
N ALA A 192 -11.96 -10.88 6.85
CA ALA A 192 -13.09 -10.09 7.34
C ALA A 192 -12.73 -8.65 7.75
N PRO A 193 -11.68 -8.40 8.58
CA PRO A 193 -11.33 -7.04 8.96
C PRO A 193 -10.96 -6.14 7.78
N MET A 194 -10.35 -6.69 6.72
CA MET A 194 -9.99 -5.92 5.53
C MET A 194 -11.22 -5.50 4.73
N ILE A 195 -12.15 -6.43 4.49
CA ILE A 195 -13.39 -6.12 3.75
C ILE A 195 -14.20 -5.07 4.50
N VAL A 196 -14.34 -5.22 5.81
CA VAL A 196 -15.05 -4.26 6.66
C VAL A 196 -14.34 -2.91 6.64
N ALA A 197 -13.01 -2.87 6.78
CA ALA A 197 -12.27 -1.61 6.72
C ALA A 197 -12.41 -0.87 5.38
N ILE A 198 -12.40 -1.60 4.26
CA ILE A 198 -12.62 -1.01 2.92
C ILE A 198 -14.04 -0.44 2.83
N ALA A 199 -15.06 -1.19 3.25
CA ALA A 199 -16.44 -0.73 3.23
C ALA A 199 -16.63 0.53 4.09
N LEU A 200 -16.03 0.55 5.28
CA LEU A 200 -16.09 1.69 6.19
C LEU A 200 -15.31 2.90 5.68
N ALA A 201 -14.17 2.70 5.03
CA ALA A 201 -13.41 3.78 4.41
C ALA A 201 -14.19 4.40 3.24
N ALA A 202 -14.81 3.58 2.40
CA ALA A 202 -15.68 4.07 1.32
C ALA A 202 -16.85 4.88 1.88
N LEU A 203 -17.51 4.38 2.93
CA LEU A 203 -18.57 5.13 3.62
C LEU A 203 -18.05 6.45 4.21
N GLY A 204 -16.87 6.43 4.83
CA GLY A 204 -16.23 7.62 5.39
C GLY A 204 -15.94 8.68 4.33
N LEU A 205 -15.50 8.29 3.13
CA LEU A 205 -15.28 9.22 2.03
C LEU A 205 -16.59 9.86 1.56
N ILE A 206 -17.69 9.10 1.48
CA ILE A 206 -19.01 9.62 1.11
C ILE A 206 -19.48 10.64 2.15
N LEU A 207 -19.44 10.29 3.43
CA LEU A 207 -19.89 11.16 4.51
C LEU A 207 -19.00 12.40 4.66
N GLY A 208 -17.69 12.26 4.49
CA GLY A 208 -16.74 13.38 4.44
C GLY A 208 -17.04 14.34 3.29
N GLY A 209 -17.41 13.81 2.12
CA GLY A 209 -17.84 14.62 0.97
C GLY A 209 -19.11 15.43 1.28
N VAL A 210 -20.09 14.82 1.94
CA VAL A 210 -21.31 15.53 2.38
C VAL A 210 -20.96 16.65 3.36
N ALA A 211 -20.12 16.36 4.37
CA ALA A 211 -19.69 17.37 5.35
C ALA A 211 -18.94 18.54 4.69
N PHE A 212 -18.06 18.24 3.71
CA PHE A 212 -17.37 19.26 2.93
C PHE A 212 -18.33 20.19 2.19
N VAL A 213 -19.36 19.63 1.53
CA VAL A 213 -20.39 20.43 0.84
C VAL A 213 -21.13 21.34 1.82
N GLN A 214 -21.49 20.84 3.01
CA GLN A 214 -22.19 21.65 4.03
C GLN A 214 -21.35 22.82 4.57
N ILE A 215 -20.02 22.67 4.60
CA ILE A 215 -19.10 23.73 5.02
C ILE A 215 -18.96 24.80 3.94
N VAL A 216 -18.88 24.37 2.67
CA VAL A 216 -18.54 25.23 1.55
C VAL A 216 -19.78 25.91 0.92
N SER A 217 -20.95 25.26 0.93
CA SER A 217 -22.15 25.80 0.28
C SER A 217 -22.55 27.20 0.76
N PRO A 218 -22.54 27.54 2.08
CA PRO A 218 -22.93 28.86 2.55
C PRO A 218 -21.94 29.96 2.12
N MET A 219 -20.70 29.58 1.78
CA MET A 219 -19.69 30.52 1.27
C MET A 219 -20.01 30.92 -0.17
N PHE A 220 -20.45 29.98 -1.01
CA PHE A 220 -20.82 30.25 -2.40
C PHE A 220 -22.06 31.13 -2.51
N ASP A 221 -23.06 30.92 -1.64
CA ASP A 221 -24.28 31.75 -1.62
C ASP A 221 -23.95 33.24 -1.38
N GLN A 222 -22.93 33.53 -0.57
CA GLN A 222 -22.49 34.92 -0.33
C GLN A 222 -21.80 35.57 -1.53
N PHE A 223 -21.08 34.80 -2.35
CA PHE A 223 -20.46 35.33 -3.56
C PHE A 223 -21.49 35.53 -4.68
N GLY A 224 -22.51 34.66 -4.75
CA GLY A 224 -23.59 34.75 -5.73
C GLY A 224 -24.60 35.86 -5.46
N SER A 225 -24.78 36.26 -4.20
CA SER A 225 -25.67 37.36 -3.80
C SER A 225 -25.02 38.75 -3.89
N GLY A 226 -23.87 38.89 -4.56
CA GLY A 226 -23.17 40.16 -4.70
C GLY A 226 -23.98 41.17 -5.49
N ASP A 227 -24.49 42.17 -4.78
CA ASP A 227 -25.02 43.48 -5.22
C ASP A 227 -24.00 44.28 -6.07
N PHE A 228 -23.53 43.73 -7.19
CA PHE A 228 -22.61 44.41 -8.12
C PHE A 228 -23.33 45.26 -9.18
N ILE A 229 -24.66 45.42 -9.10
CA ILE A 229 -25.46 46.12 -10.12
C ILE A 229 -25.94 47.52 -9.67
N ASN A 230 -25.87 47.88 -8.38
CA ASN A 230 -26.41 49.15 -7.88
C ASN A 230 -25.40 50.00 -7.08
N SER A 231 -24.24 50.30 -7.65
CA SER A 231 -23.33 51.35 -7.17
C SER A 231 -22.84 52.22 -8.31
#